data_AF-A0A534MZH4-F1
#
_entry.id   AF-A0A534MZH4-F1
#
_cell.length_a   1.000
_cell.length_b   1.000
_cell.length_c   1.000
_cell.angle_alpha   90.00
_cell.angle_beta   90.00
_cell.angle_gamma   90.00
#
_symmetry.space_group_name_H-M   'P 1'
#
loop_
_entity.id
_entity.type
_entity.pdbx_description
1 polymer ?
#
loop_
_entity_poly.entity_id
_entity_poly.type
_entity_poly.pdbx_seq_one_letter_code
_entity_poly.pdbx_strand_id
1 'polypeptide(L)'
;MILFVIVISLCSLFFAVHLARYVLRHDTGTQAMQDISNAIKEGAEAFLARQNKTILLLAGLLAILIFVLYAFVRSPNPADPVPPLPLAFWTTLSFLFGAACSVIAGYIGMWVSIRANIRTAAAVRSSLNQGLRIALRGGAVSGLFVVAMSLLGVGGLYSLLEFMGHDPQKIPFTIVGYGFGASFVALFAQLGGGIYTKAADVGADLVGKVEAGIPEDDPRNPAVIADLVGDNVGDCAGRGADLFESTAAENIGAMILGVSLFPYFGLQGVLFPLIARAFGLIASIIGIVTVKTEETGDPMDALNRGYYITSILAIVGFFIATRWLLTVDTTSHPEAASAWFYFFLCGVIGIATSQAFVYITQYYTEYKYRPVRSIAEASQTGPATNIIVGIAVGLECTAIPVIVISVAIIASYYLGNASGVPHAGLFGTAVATMGMLGTAAYILAMDTFGPITDNAGGIVEMSQQPEEVRRKTDRLDAVGNTTKALTKRYAIGSAALAAFLLFSAYLDEVAHYGSKLESVNIAKPEVFVGGLLGAMLVFLFSALAIRAVGKAAYYVIN
;
A
#
# COMPACT_ATOMS: atom_id res chain seq x y z
N MET A 1 -21.69 -13.13 7.18
CA MET A 1 -20.83 -12.20 6.42
C MET A 1 -19.42 -12.16 7.00
N ILE A 2 -19.24 -11.79 8.28
CA ILE A 2 -17.89 -11.68 8.86
C ILE A 2 -17.14 -13.02 8.89
N LEU A 3 -17.83 -14.13 9.16
CA LEU A 3 -17.22 -15.46 9.06
C LEU A 3 -16.58 -15.71 7.68
N PHE A 4 -17.21 -15.25 6.59
CA PHE A 4 -16.64 -15.36 5.25
C PHE A 4 -15.35 -14.54 5.13
N VAL A 5 -15.33 -13.30 5.62
CA VAL A 5 -14.13 -12.45 5.66
C VAL A 5 -13.01 -13.14 6.43
N ILE A 6 -13.30 -13.67 7.63
CA ILE A 6 -12.32 -14.35 8.48
C ILE A 6 -11.79 -15.60 7.78
N VAL A 7 -12.65 -16.45 7.22
CA VAL A 7 -12.24 -17.67 6.53
C VAL A 7 -11.36 -17.35 5.32
N ILE A 8 -11.75 -16.41 4.46
CA ILE A 8 -10.93 -16.03 3.30
C ILE A 8 -9.59 -15.43 3.72
N SER A 9 -9.58 -14.62 4.77
CA SER A 9 -8.34 -14.03 5.27
C SER A 9 -7.40 -15.10 5.85
N LEU A 10 -7.92 -16.05 6.63
CA LEU A 10 -7.16 -17.20 7.13
C LEU A 10 -6.66 -18.10 5.99
N CYS A 11 -7.49 -18.38 4.98
CA CYS A 11 -7.07 -19.12 3.78
C CYS A 11 -5.97 -18.37 3.02
N SER A 12 -6.05 -17.04 2.94
CA SER A 12 -5.05 -16.21 2.28
C SER A 12 -3.73 -16.20 3.06
N LEU A 13 -3.77 -16.14 4.40
CA LEU A 13 -2.59 -16.31 5.25
C LEU A 13 -1.98 -17.70 5.10
N PHE A 14 -2.80 -18.76 5.08
CA PHE A 14 -2.32 -20.11 4.83
C PHE A 14 -1.65 -20.23 3.46
N PHE A 15 -2.23 -19.61 2.43
CA PHE A 15 -1.64 -19.56 1.10
C PHE A 15 -0.34 -18.75 1.08
N ALA A 16 -0.26 -17.63 1.81
CA ALA A 16 0.97 -16.87 1.99
C ALA A 16 2.06 -17.72 2.66
N VAL A 17 1.73 -18.51 3.69
CA VAL A 17 2.64 -19.48 4.31
C VAL A 17 3.04 -20.58 3.32
N HIS A 18 2.12 -21.05 2.48
CA HIS A 18 2.42 -22.00 1.41
C HIS A 18 3.42 -21.42 0.40
N LEU A 19 3.24 -20.17 -0.03
CA LEU A 19 4.18 -19.45 -0.90
C LEU A 19 5.53 -19.24 -0.22
N ALA A 20 5.54 -18.87 1.06
CA ALA A 20 6.78 -18.75 1.83
C ALA A 20 7.52 -20.10 1.86
N ARG A 21 6.84 -21.21 2.15
CA ARG A 21 7.44 -22.55 2.09
C ARG A 21 7.92 -22.92 0.68
N TYR A 22 7.18 -22.52 -0.35
CA TYR A 22 7.60 -22.72 -1.74
C TYR A 22 8.91 -22.00 -2.02
N VAL A 23 9.03 -20.72 -1.64
CA VAL A 23 10.27 -19.95 -1.76
C VAL A 23 11.37 -20.65 -0.96
N LEU A 24 11.17 -20.91 0.33
CA LEU A 24 12.20 -21.44 1.24
C LEU A 24 12.79 -22.80 0.82
N ARG A 25 12.05 -23.61 0.05
CA ARG A 25 12.53 -24.90 -0.50
C ARG A 25 13.53 -24.76 -1.63
N HIS A 26 13.65 -23.59 -2.26
CA HIS A 26 14.62 -23.37 -3.33
C HIS A 26 16.04 -23.16 -2.77
N ASP A 27 17.00 -23.51 -3.61
CA ASP A 27 18.44 -23.45 -3.34
C ASP A 27 18.90 -22.02 -3.00
N THR A 28 19.86 -21.92 -2.08
CA THR A 28 20.44 -20.64 -1.63
C THR A 28 21.72 -20.28 -2.40
N GLY A 29 22.05 -20.99 -3.48
CA GLY A 29 23.20 -20.69 -4.30
C GLY A 29 24.53 -21.06 -3.62
N THR A 30 25.60 -20.45 -4.10
CA THR A 30 26.98 -20.73 -3.67
C THR A 30 27.24 -20.23 -2.24
N GLN A 31 28.34 -20.69 -1.62
CA GLN A 31 28.74 -20.21 -0.30
C GLN A 31 28.94 -18.68 -0.28
N ALA A 32 29.57 -18.12 -1.32
CA ALA A 32 29.77 -16.68 -1.44
C ALA A 32 28.44 -15.90 -1.40
N MET A 33 27.41 -16.38 -2.13
CA MET A 33 26.08 -15.76 -2.10
C MET A 33 25.44 -15.81 -0.71
N GLN A 34 25.65 -16.92 0.02
CA GLN A 34 25.14 -17.09 1.38
C GLN A 34 25.80 -16.16 2.37
N ASP A 35 27.12 -15.97 2.27
CA ASP A 35 27.87 -15.07 3.14
C ASP A 35 27.39 -13.62 3.00
N ILE A 36 27.17 -13.16 1.77
CA ILE A 36 26.63 -11.83 1.48
C ILE A 36 25.20 -11.68 2.00
N SER A 37 24.33 -12.66 1.71
CA SER A 37 22.94 -12.63 2.18
C SER A 37 22.84 -12.63 3.71
N ASN A 38 23.74 -13.32 4.41
CA ASN A 38 23.81 -13.32 5.86
C ASN A 38 24.19 -11.94 6.42
N ALA A 39 25.12 -11.22 5.78
CA ALA A 39 25.46 -9.85 6.16
C ALA A 39 24.28 -8.88 5.97
N ILE A 40 23.59 -8.97 4.82
CA ILE A 40 22.36 -8.19 4.55
C ILE A 40 21.29 -8.49 5.61
N LYS A 41 21.11 -9.77 5.94
CA LYS A 41 20.14 -10.22 6.93
C LYS A 41 20.43 -9.62 8.31
N GLU A 42 21.68 -9.68 8.76
CA GLU A 42 22.09 -9.15 10.07
C GLU A 42 21.84 -7.65 10.16
N GLY A 43 22.25 -6.90 9.13
CA GLY A 43 22.02 -5.45 9.07
C GLY A 43 20.54 -5.06 9.09
N ALA A 44 19.71 -5.76 8.31
CA ALA A 44 18.29 -5.51 8.22
C ALA A 44 17.55 -5.84 9.54
N GLU A 45 17.88 -6.98 10.16
CA GLU A 45 17.32 -7.37 11.47
C GLU A 45 17.73 -6.38 12.58
N ALA A 46 18.99 -5.92 12.57
CA ALA A 46 19.48 -4.93 13.53
C ALA A 46 18.78 -3.56 13.37
N PHE A 47 18.65 -3.07 12.13
CA PHE A 47 17.98 -1.80 11.86
C PHE A 47 16.50 -1.86 12.25
N LEU A 48 15.76 -2.90 11.85
CA LEU A 48 14.34 -3.03 12.21
C LEU A 48 14.14 -3.16 13.72
N ALA A 49 15.02 -3.88 14.43
CA ALA A 49 14.94 -3.96 15.89
C ALA A 49 15.06 -2.58 16.54
N ARG A 50 15.99 -1.74 16.05
CA ARG A 50 16.16 -0.36 16.54
C ARG A 50 14.97 0.53 16.16
N GLN A 51 14.52 0.48 14.92
CA GLN A 51 13.38 1.27 14.43
C GLN A 51 12.11 0.92 15.19
N ASN A 52 11.76 -0.37 15.26
CA ASN A 52 10.54 -0.84 15.91
C ASN A 52 10.53 -0.53 17.40
N LYS A 53 11.68 -0.61 18.09
CA LYS A 53 11.77 -0.20 19.50
C LYS A 53 11.42 1.28 19.70
N THR A 54 11.90 2.15 18.82
CA THR A 54 11.58 3.59 18.87
C THR A 54 10.11 3.84 18.57
N ILE A 55 9.57 3.19 17.53
CA ILE A 55 8.16 3.32 17.14
C ILE A 55 7.23 2.86 18.27
N LEU A 56 7.50 1.70 18.88
CA LEU A 56 6.69 1.16 19.98
C LEU A 56 6.71 2.07 21.21
N LEU A 57 7.85 2.70 21.52
CA LEU A 57 7.94 3.69 22.59
C LEU A 57 7.05 4.89 22.30
N LEU A 58 7.16 5.48 21.11
CA LEU A 58 6.35 6.65 20.72
C LEU A 58 4.86 6.31 20.63
N ALA A 59 4.51 5.12 20.11
CA ALA A 59 3.15 4.63 20.06
C ALA A 59 2.57 4.44 21.47
N GLY A 60 3.36 3.92 22.42
CA GLY A 60 2.94 3.81 23.82
C GLY A 60 2.64 5.16 24.47
N LEU A 61 3.49 6.17 24.24
CA LEU A 61 3.24 7.54 24.71
C LEU A 61 1.97 8.15 24.10
N LEU A 62 1.79 7.98 22.79
CA LEU A 62 0.59 8.46 22.10
C LEU A 62 -0.68 7.71 22.56
N ALA A 63 -0.59 6.40 22.82
CA ALA A 63 -1.71 5.62 23.35
C ALA A 63 -2.16 6.12 24.72
N ILE A 64 -1.22 6.45 25.62
CA ILE A 64 -1.53 7.08 26.91
C ILE A 64 -2.22 8.43 26.69
N LEU A 65 -1.72 9.25 25.77
CA LEU A 65 -2.34 10.54 25.44
C LEU A 65 -3.77 10.36 24.91
N ILE A 66 -4.00 9.46 23.95
CA ILE A 66 -5.34 9.15 23.42
C ILE A 66 -6.27 8.73 24.55
N PHE A 67 -5.83 7.80 25.42
CA PHE A 67 -6.64 7.33 26.53
C PHE A 67 -7.01 8.47 27.48
N VAL A 68 -6.05 9.29 27.89
CA VAL A 68 -6.29 10.41 28.80
C VAL A 68 -7.23 11.45 28.19
N LEU A 69 -7.04 11.77 26.90
CA LEU A 69 -7.89 12.74 26.20
C LEU A 69 -9.35 12.24 26.12
N TYR A 70 -9.56 10.99 25.74
CA TYR A 70 -10.92 10.44 25.60
C TYR A 70 -11.58 10.12 26.95
N ALA A 71 -10.81 9.70 27.96
CA ALA A 71 -11.36 9.31 29.26
C ALA A 71 -11.67 10.51 30.16
N PHE A 72 -10.83 11.56 30.12
CA PHE A 72 -10.85 12.62 31.15
C PHE A 72 -11.00 14.04 30.60
N VAL A 73 -10.64 14.31 29.33
CA VAL A 73 -10.65 15.68 28.78
C VAL A 73 -11.86 15.93 27.89
N ARG A 74 -12.19 14.98 27.02
CA ARG A 74 -13.33 15.08 26.10
C ARG A 74 -14.64 15.01 26.87
N SER A 75 -15.50 16.02 26.68
CA SER A 75 -16.85 16.01 27.25
C SER A 75 -17.70 14.91 26.60
N PRO A 76 -18.49 14.15 27.37
CA PRO A 76 -19.39 13.13 26.82
C PRO A 76 -20.40 13.76 25.87
N ASN A 77 -20.72 13.07 24.77
CA ASN A 77 -21.73 13.50 23.81
C ASN A 77 -22.78 12.39 23.61
N PRO A 78 -24.08 12.69 23.49
CA PRO A 78 -25.12 11.69 23.20
C PRO A 78 -24.89 10.87 21.92
N ALA A 79 -24.15 11.42 20.95
CA ALA A 79 -23.75 10.72 19.73
C ALA A 79 -22.66 9.67 19.95
N ASP A 80 -22.03 9.63 21.13
CA ASP A 80 -20.95 8.70 21.43
C ASP A 80 -21.40 7.24 21.24
N PRO A 81 -20.53 6.38 20.68
CA PRO A 81 -20.86 4.99 20.44
C PRO A 81 -20.99 4.19 21.74
N VAL A 82 -20.23 4.61 22.77
CA VAL A 82 -20.20 4.02 24.12
C VAL A 82 -19.81 5.11 25.14
N PRO A 83 -19.99 4.87 26.45
CA PRO A 83 -19.58 5.83 27.47
C PRO A 83 -18.08 6.20 27.38
N PRO A 84 -17.65 7.34 27.96
CA PRO A 84 -16.30 7.89 27.75
C PRO A 84 -15.16 6.93 28.06
N LEU A 85 -15.24 6.22 29.19
CA LEU A 85 -14.18 5.29 29.61
C LEU A 85 -14.07 4.06 28.69
N PRO A 86 -15.17 3.35 28.34
CA PRO A 86 -15.18 2.37 27.26
C PRO A 86 -14.67 2.91 25.92
N LEU A 87 -15.06 4.13 25.52
CA LEU A 87 -14.63 4.72 24.25
C LEU A 87 -13.11 4.92 24.22
N ALA A 88 -12.56 5.50 25.30
CA ALA A 88 -11.14 5.68 25.48
C ALA A 88 -10.39 4.35 25.44
N PHE A 89 -10.91 3.34 26.15
CA PHE A 89 -10.31 2.00 26.17
C PHE A 89 -10.29 1.36 24.79
N TRP A 90 -11.43 1.28 24.09
CA TRP A 90 -11.52 0.59 22.81
C TRP A 90 -10.80 1.32 21.68
N THR A 91 -10.84 2.66 21.66
CA THR A 91 -10.08 3.45 20.69
C THR A 91 -8.58 3.26 20.88
N THR A 92 -8.10 3.30 22.14
CA THR A 92 -6.68 3.12 22.46
C THR A 92 -6.22 1.68 22.21
N LEU A 93 -7.04 0.68 22.55
CA LEU A 93 -6.74 -0.72 22.27
C LEU A 93 -6.69 -0.97 20.76
N SER A 94 -7.64 -0.43 20.01
CA SER A 94 -7.65 -0.52 18.55
C SER A 94 -6.39 0.13 17.96
N PHE A 95 -5.98 1.29 18.47
CA PHE A 95 -4.73 1.96 18.10
C PHE A 95 -3.49 1.07 18.33
N LEU A 96 -3.34 0.51 19.54
CA LEU A 96 -2.21 -0.36 19.84
C LEU A 96 -2.23 -1.63 18.99
N PHE A 97 -3.40 -2.18 18.72
CA PHE A 97 -3.55 -3.36 17.89
C PHE A 97 -3.22 -3.09 16.42
N GLY A 98 -3.68 -1.95 15.87
CA GLY A 98 -3.32 -1.50 14.52
C GLY A 98 -1.82 -1.27 14.37
N ALA A 99 -1.20 -0.61 15.35
CA ALA A 99 0.24 -0.41 15.40
C ALA A 99 1.00 -1.76 15.45
N ALA A 100 0.58 -2.70 16.30
CA ALA A 100 1.18 -4.02 16.40
C ALA A 100 1.07 -4.81 15.08
N CYS A 101 -0.11 -4.83 14.47
CA CYS A 101 -0.31 -5.48 13.17
C CYS A 101 0.54 -4.86 12.07
N SER A 102 0.68 -3.52 12.04
CA SER A 102 1.52 -2.83 11.06
C SER A 102 3.00 -3.17 11.21
N VAL A 103 3.51 -3.26 12.45
CA VAL A 103 4.90 -3.67 12.72
C VAL A 103 5.11 -5.12 12.28
N ILE A 104 4.18 -6.02 12.59
CA ILE A 104 4.25 -7.44 12.21
C ILE A 104 4.23 -7.58 10.67
N ALA A 105 3.38 -6.82 9.99
CA ALA A 105 3.28 -6.84 8.53
C ALA A 105 4.59 -6.40 7.87
N GLY A 106 5.19 -5.30 8.32
CA GLY A 106 6.48 -4.83 7.84
C GLY A 106 7.61 -5.83 8.12
N TYR A 107 7.66 -6.40 9.33
CA TYR A 107 8.67 -7.40 9.70
C TYR A 107 8.59 -8.68 8.87
N ILE A 108 7.37 -9.20 8.65
CA ILE A 108 7.17 -10.41 7.82
C ILE A 108 7.53 -10.13 6.36
N GLY A 109 7.18 -8.95 5.84
CA GLY A 109 7.58 -8.52 4.50
C GLY A 109 9.09 -8.56 4.31
N MET A 110 9.85 -7.94 5.23
CA MET A 110 11.31 -7.99 5.24
C MET A 110 11.84 -9.43 5.37
N TRP A 111 11.31 -10.20 6.34
CA TRP A 111 11.80 -11.54 6.64
C TRP A 111 11.72 -12.49 5.45
N VAL A 112 10.62 -12.40 4.66
CA VAL A 112 10.45 -13.19 3.44
C VAL A 112 11.34 -12.64 2.32
N SER A 113 11.45 -11.33 2.17
CA SER A 113 12.22 -10.69 1.09
C SER A 113 13.70 -11.06 1.15
N ILE A 114 14.32 -11.02 2.33
CA ILE A 114 15.71 -11.45 2.55
C ILE A 114 15.90 -12.95 2.27
N ARG A 115 14.85 -13.76 2.39
CA ARG A 115 14.95 -15.20 2.05
C ARG A 115 14.67 -15.44 0.58
N ALA A 116 13.92 -14.56 -0.07
CA ALA A 116 13.59 -14.61 -1.49
C ALA A 116 14.71 -14.05 -2.37
N ASN A 117 15.46 -13.03 -1.93
CA ASN A 117 16.51 -12.38 -2.73
C ASN A 117 17.62 -13.36 -3.12
N ILE A 118 18.22 -14.10 -2.18
CA ILE A 118 19.27 -15.08 -2.42
C ILE A 118 18.79 -16.24 -3.29
N ARG A 119 17.51 -16.63 -3.14
CA ARG A 119 16.91 -17.70 -3.94
C ARG A 119 16.58 -17.25 -5.35
N THR A 120 16.23 -15.98 -5.50
CA THR A 120 16.07 -15.33 -6.81
C THR A 120 17.42 -15.27 -7.50
N ALA A 121 18.46 -14.79 -6.81
CA ALA A 121 19.85 -14.76 -7.28
C ALA A 121 20.35 -16.15 -7.68
N ALA A 122 20.03 -17.19 -6.91
CA ALA A 122 20.40 -18.56 -7.23
C ALA A 122 19.64 -19.09 -8.47
N ALA A 123 18.35 -18.79 -8.59
CA ALA A 123 17.50 -19.29 -9.65
C ALA A 123 17.76 -18.64 -11.02
N VAL A 124 18.14 -17.36 -11.07
CA VAL A 124 18.47 -16.69 -12.35
C VAL A 124 19.70 -17.30 -13.04
N ARG A 125 20.54 -18.03 -12.30
CA ARG A 125 21.65 -18.81 -12.88
C ARG A 125 21.15 -19.90 -13.83
N SER A 126 19.96 -20.45 -13.60
CA SER A 126 19.36 -21.50 -14.43
C SER A 126 18.21 -20.99 -15.32
N SER A 127 17.37 -20.10 -14.83
CA SER A 127 16.18 -19.63 -15.57
C SER A 127 15.71 -18.26 -15.10
N LEU A 128 15.50 -17.35 -16.06
CA LEU A 128 14.87 -16.05 -15.83
C LEU A 128 13.45 -16.22 -15.27
N ASN A 129 12.69 -17.17 -15.83
CA ASN A 129 11.33 -17.44 -15.38
C ASN A 129 11.28 -17.97 -13.94
N GLN A 130 12.24 -18.80 -13.55
CA GLN A 130 12.33 -19.27 -12.18
C GLN A 130 12.65 -18.13 -11.21
N GLY A 131 13.61 -17.26 -11.57
CA GLY A 131 13.91 -16.03 -10.82
C GLY A 131 12.68 -15.14 -10.65
N LEU A 132 11.99 -14.82 -11.76
CA LEU A 132 10.75 -14.04 -11.77
C LEU A 132 9.69 -14.63 -10.82
N ARG A 133 9.46 -15.95 -10.89
CA ARG A 133 8.43 -16.61 -10.09
C ARG A 133 8.79 -16.65 -8.60
N ILE A 134 10.06 -16.87 -8.25
CA ILE A 134 10.50 -16.85 -6.85
C ILE A 134 10.37 -15.44 -6.28
N ALA A 135 10.84 -14.43 -7.01
CA ALA A 135 10.75 -13.04 -6.58
C ALA A 135 9.30 -12.58 -6.39
N LEU A 136 8.44 -12.81 -7.39
CA LEU A 136 7.03 -12.41 -7.31
C LEU A 136 6.30 -13.17 -6.19
N ARG A 137 6.57 -14.47 -6.03
CA ARG A 137 5.94 -15.27 -4.96
C ARG A 137 6.45 -14.87 -3.58
N GLY A 138 7.70 -14.47 -3.46
CA GLY A 138 8.26 -13.86 -2.25
C GLY A 138 7.53 -12.58 -1.89
N GLY A 139 7.38 -11.67 -2.87
CA GLY A 139 6.63 -10.43 -2.69
C GLY A 139 5.15 -10.65 -2.37
N ALA A 140 4.53 -11.64 -3.01
CA ALA A 140 3.15 -12.04 -2.76
C ALA A 140 2.89 -12.49 -1.31
N VAL A 141 3.89 -13.03 -0.60
CA VAL A 141 3.72 -13.33 0.83
C VAL A 141 3.43 -12.05 1.60
N SER A 142 4.20 -10.98 1.36
CA SER A 142 3.95 -9.67 1.98
C SER A 142 2.59 -9.11 1.57
N GLY A 143 2.29 -9.11 0.26
CA GLY A 143 1.02 -8.59 -0.28
C GLY A 143 -0.23 -9.25 0.30
N LEU A 144 -0.26 -10.57 0.34
CA LEU A 144 -1.37 -11.32 0.91
C LEU A 144 -1.45 -11.17 2.43
N PHE A 145 -0.30 -11.16 3.11
CA PHE A 145 -0.26 -11.01 4.55
C PHE A 145 -0.79 -9.64 5.00
N VAL A 146 -0.35 -8.57 4.34
CA VAL A 146 -0.80 -7.18 4.61
C VAL A 146 -2.31 -7.06 4.49
N VAL A 147 -2.88 -7.46 3.34
CA VAL A 147 -4.32 -7.30 3.09
C VAL A 147 -5.15 -8.24 3.97
N ALA A 148 -4.70 -9.49 4.19
CA ALA A 148 -5.41 -10.43 5.05
C ALA A 148 -5.36 -10.03 6.53
N MET A 149 -4.24 -9.49 7.02
CA MET A 149 -4.14 -9.00 8.39
C MET A 149 -5.01 -7.78 8.63
N SER A 150 -5.12 -6.88 7.65
CA SER A 150 -6.04 -5.74 7.72
C SER A 150 -7.49 -6.21 7.86
N LEU A 151 -7.91 -7.18 7.05
CA LEU A 151 -9.26 -7.76 7.15
C LEU A 151 -9.50 -8.53 8.44
N LEU A 152 -8.53 -9.31 8.90
CA LEU A 152 -8.63 -10.02 10.18
C LEU A 152 -8.65 -9.07 11.36
N GLY A 153 -7.89 -7.98 11.31
CA GLY A 153 -7.86 -7.01 12.39
C GLY A 153 -9.16 -6.23 12.49
N VAL A 154 -9.63 -5.65 11.38
CA VAL A 154 -10.90 -4.92 11.34
C VAL A 154 -12.08 -5.87 11.62
N GLY A 155 -12.17 -7.01 10.93
CA GLY A 155 -13.25 -7.97 11.10
C GLY A 155 -13.23 -8.66 12.48
N GLY A 156 -12.05 -8.90 13.04
CA GLY A 156 -11.86 -9.49 14.37
C GLY A 156 -12.26 -8.52 15.49
N LEU A 157 -11.81 -7.27 15.43
CA LEU A 157 -12.25 -6.23 16.37
C LEU A 157 -13.76 -6.02 16.28
N TYR A 158 -14.31 -5.97 15.07
CA TYR A 158 -15.76 -5.84 14.87
C TYR A 158 -16.52 -7.00 15.51
N SER A 159 -16.10 -8.24 15.25
CA SER A 159 -16.74 -9.45 15.81
C SER A 159 -16.65 -9.49 17.33
N LEU A 160 -15.52 -9.05 17.90
CA LEU A 160 -15.30 -9.01 19.34
C LEU A 160 -16.27 -8.03 20.02
N LEU A 161 -16.37 -6.81 19.48
CA LEU A 161 -17.26 -5.78 20.03
C LEU A 161 -18.74 -6.16 19.87
N GLU A 162 -19.11 -6.75 18.74
CA GLU A 162 -20.46 -7.28 18.51
C GLU A 162 -20.80 -8.39 19.52
N PHE A 163 -19.87 -9.32 19.77
CA PHE A 163 -20.04 -10.37 20.78
C PHE A 163 -20.19 -9.81 22.20
N MET A 164 -19.54 -8.68 22.50
CA MET A 164 -19.66 -7.98 23.77
C MET A 164 -20.94 -7.13 23.89
N GLY A 165 -21.83 -7.19 22.90
CA GLY A 165 -23.14 -6.53 22.92
C GLY A 165 -23.12 -5.05 22.50
N HIS A 166 -22.04 -4.59 21.84
CA HIS A 166 -22.01 -3.25 21.28
C HIS A 166 -22.93 -3.15 20.05
N ASP A 167 -23.53 -1.97 19.85
CA ASP A 167 -24.37 -1.70 18.67
C ASP A 167 -23.54 -1.84 17.39
N PRO A 168 -23.85 -2.80 16.50
CA PRO A 168 -23.10 -3.03 15.26
C PRO A 168 -22.95 -1.81 14.36
N GLN A 169 -23.89 -0.86 14.38
CA GLN A 169 -23.80 0.39 13.60
C GLN A 169 -22.71 1.32 14.12
N LYS A 170 -22.41 1.25 15.42
CA LYS A 170 -21.50 2.17 16.11
C LYS A 170 -20.08 1.62 16.25
N ILE A 171 -19.89 0.33 15.98
CA ILE A 171 -18.59 -0.34 16.03
C ILE A 171 -17.54 0.32 15.11
N PRO A 172 -17.82 0.66 13.83
CA PRO A 172 -16.82 1.27 12.94
C PRO A 172 -16.15 2.53 13.52
N PHE A 173 -16.95 3.39 14.18
CA PHE A 173 -16.47 4.60 14.85
C PHE A 173 -15.60 4.32 16.07
N THR A 174 -15.81 3.17 16.72
CA THR A 174 -15.04 2.75 17.91
C THR A 174 -13.68 2.17 17.50
N ILE A 175 -13.62 1.45 16.37
CA ILE A 175 -12.41 0.78 15.91
C ILE A 175 -11.53 1.65 15.01
N VAL A 176 -11.90 2.93 14.78
CA VAL A 176 -11.13 3.89 13.98
C VAL A 176 -9.68 4.04 14.46
N GLY A 177 -9.43 3.81 15.75
CA GLY A 177 -8.09 3.74 16.31
C GLY A 177 -7.18 2.76 15.58
N TYR A 178 -7.70 1.65 15.05
CA TYR A 178 -6.92 0.65 14.31
C TYR A 178 -6.23 1.23 13.07
N GLY A 179 -6.96 1.99 12.25
CA GLY A 179 -6.39 2.70 11.11
C GLY A 179 -5.33 3.71 11.58
N PHE A 180 -5.64 4.50 12.61
CA PHE A 180 -4.71 5.51 13.13
C PHE A 180 -3.40 4.91 13.67
N GLY A 181 -3.48 3.78 14.37
CA GLY A 181 -2.31 3.06 14.86
C GLY A 181 -1.45 2.51 13.72
N ALA A 182 -2.09 2.01 12.66
CA ALA A 182 -1.41 1.60 11.45
C ALA A 182 -0.68 2.79 10.78
N SER A 183 -1.35 3.94 10.64
CA SER A 183 -0.75 5.14 10.03
C SER A 183 0.41 5.70 10.83
N PHE A 184 0.32 5.66 12.16
CA PHE A 184 1.40 6.08 13.02
C PHE A 184 2.68 5.26 12.76
N VAL A 185 2.57 3.92 12.70
CA VAL A 185 3.71 3.05 12.42
C VAL A 185 4.23 3.24 11.00
N ALA A 186 3.33 3.29 10.01
CA ALA A 186 3.69 3.46 8.61
C ALA A 186 4.52 4.73 8.36
N LEU A 187 4.13 5.86 8.96
CA LEU A 187 4.84 7.13 8.84
C LEU A 187 6.31 7.01 9.26
N PHE A 188 6.58 6.44 10.44
CA PHE A 188 7.95 6.29 10.93
C PHE A 188 8.72 5.20 10.20
N ALA A 189 8.06 4.09 9.82
CA ALA A 189 8.71 3.00 9.12
C ALA A 189 9.16 3.42 7.71
N GLN A 190 8.30 4.15 7.00
CA GLN A 190 8.60 4.64 5.66
C GLN A 190 9.65 5.74 5.66
N LEU A 191 9.56 6.70 6.60
CA LEU A 191 10.54 7.78 6.71
C LEU A 191 11.89 7.26 7.20
N GLY A 192 11.90 6.44 8.26
CA GLY A 192 13.13 5.87 8.83
C GLY A 192 13.86 4.97 7.86
N GLY A 193 13.17 3.96 7.31
CA GLY A 193 13.72 3.06 6.30
C GLY A 193 14.10 3.80 5.02
N GLY A 194 13.29 4.76 4.57
CA GLY A 194 13.54 5.59 3.39
C GLY A 194 14.80 6.46 3.51
N ILE A 195 15.06 7.05 4.69
CA ILE A 195 16.30 7.80 4.94
C ILE A 195 17.50 6.86 4.90
N TYR A 196 17.39 5.68 5.51
CA TYR A 196 18.49 4.70 5.54
C TYR A 196 18.87 4.23 4.13
N THR A 197 17.90 3.73 3.34
CA THR A 197 18.16 3.25 1.98
C THR A 197 18.70 4.35 1.09
N LYS A 198 18.07 5.53 1.03
CA LYS A 198 18.51 6.59 0.10
C LYS A 198 19.80 7.28 0.50
N ALA A 199 20.19 7.23 1.77
CA ALA A 199 21.52 7.68 2.17
C ALA A 199 22.61 6.69 1.72
N ALA A 200 22.34 5.38 1.85
CA ALA A 200 23.29 4.34 1.46
C ALA A 200 23.44 4.25 -0.06
N ASP A 201 22.32 4.19 -0.79
CA ASP A 201 22.19 4.21 -2.26
C ASP A 201 23.01 5.37 -2.86
N VAL A 202 22.72 6.62 -2.48
CA VAL A 202 23.44 7.80 -2.99
C VAL A 202 24.93 7.76 -2.67
N GLY A 203 25.30 7.30 -1.47
CA GLY A 203 26.71 7.19 -1.09
C GLY A 203 27.46 6.12 -1.87
N ALA A 204 26.85 4.94 -2.02
CA ALA A 204 27.41 3.80 -2.74
C ALA A 204 27.59 4.15 -4.23
N ASP A 205 26.56 4.69 -4.87
CA ASP A 205 26.56 5.00 -6.30
C ASP A 205 27.50 6.15 -6.65
N LEU A 206 27.52 7.22 -5.85
CA LEU A 206 28.36 8.39 -6.13
C LEU A 206 29.84 8.03 -6.02
N VAL A 207 30.26 7.44 -4.89
CA VAL A 207 31.67 7.09 -4.68
C VAL A 207 32.08 5.94 -5.60
N GLY A 208 31.23 4.92 -5.75
CA GLY A 208 31.51 3.75 -6.58
C GLY A 208 31.60 4.08 -8.07
N LYS A 209 30.48 4.53 -8.66
CA LYS A 209 30.36 4.66 -10.13
C LYS A 209 30.99 5.95 -10.65
N VAL A 210 30.85 7.07 -9.92
CA VAL A 210 31.25 8.39 -10.43
C VAL A 210 32.69 8.73 -10.05
N GLU A 211 33.09 8.51 -8.80
CA GLU A 211 34.44 8.88 -8.34
C GLU A 211 35.47 7.76 -8.59
N ALA A 212 35.18 6.53 -8.19
CA ALA A 212 36.10 5.40 -8.29
C ALA A 212 36.02 4.65 -9.63
N GLY A 213 34.91 4.79 -10.37
CA GLY A 213 34.69 4.11 -11.66
C GLY A 213 34.60 2.58 -11.54
N ILE A 214 34.14 2.07 -10.39
CA ILE A 214 33.87 0.64 -10.19
C ILE A 214 32.40 0.31 -10.52
N PRO A 215 32.09 -0.96 -10.83
CA PRO A 215 30.71 -1.40 -11.05
C PRO A 215 29.77 -1.04 -9.89
N GLU A 216 28.48 -0.94 -10.20
CA GLU A 216 27.40 -0.92 -9.21
C GLU A 216 27.41 -2.22 -8.39
N ASP A 217 27.08 -2.15 -7.10
CA ASP A 217 27.14 -3.30 -6.17
C ASP A 217 28.51 -4.00 -6.02
N ASP A 218 29.60 -3.33 -6.38
CA ASP A 218 30.92 -3.94 -6.30
C ASP A 218 31.33 -4.23 -4.84
N PRO A 219 31.85 -5.44 -4.53
CA PRO A 219 32.18 -5.83 -3.16
C PRO A 219 33.31 -5.00 -2.53
N ARG A 220 34.05 -4.20 -3.31
CA ARG A 220 35.06 -3.25 -2.81
C ARG A 220 34.44 -2.00 -2.20
N ASN A 221 33.18 -1.71 -2.51
CA ASN A 221 32.47 -0.55 -1.99
C ASN A 221 31.81 -0.86 -0.64
N PRO A 222 32.24 -0.22 0.46
CA PRO A 222 31.75 -0.54 1.81
C PRO A 222 30.27 -0.16 2.02
N ALA A 223 29.71 0.71 1.18
CA ALA A 223 28.32 1.16 1.31
C ALA A 223 27.31 0.16 0.73
N VAL A 224 27.73 -0.79 -0.10
CA VAL A 224 26.81 -1.70 -0.83
C VAL A 224 25.99 -2.58 0.13
N ILE A 225 26.59 -3.10 1.22
CA ILE A 225 25.80 -3.85 2.21
C ILE A 225 24.70 -2.97 2.84
N ALA A 226 25.01 -1.70 3.14
CA ALA A 226 24.02 -0.79 3.70
C ALA A 226 22.92 -0.46 2.68
N ASP A 227 23.25 -0.37 1.40
CA ASP A 227 22.29 -0.16 0.32
C ASP A 227 21.31 -1.33 0.22
N LEU A 228 21.84 -2.55 0.11
CA LEU A 228 21.05 -3.77 0.04
C LEU A 228 20.23 -4.03 1.31
N VAL A 229 20.76 -3.66 2.49
CA VAL A 229 19.98 -3.63 3.74
C VAL A 229 18.82 -2.62 3.62
N GLY A 230 19.11 -1.45 3.07
CA GLY A 230 18.17 -0.37 2.80
C GLY A 230 16.94 -0.81 2.02
N ASP A 231 17.11 -1.54 0.93
CA ASP A 231 15.99 -2.08 0.15
C ASP A 231 15.04 -2.94 0.99
N ASN A 232 15.58 -3.74 1.92
CA ASN A 232 14.77 -4.60 2.77
C ASN A 232 14.04 -3.82 3.87
N VAL A 233 14.66 -2.80 4.45
CA VAL A 233 14.08 -2.05 5.58
C VAL A 233 13.21 -0.87 5.16
N GLY A 234 13.52 -0.24 4.03
CA GLY A 234 12.76 0.85 3.44
C GLY A 234 11.73 0.33 2.44
N ASP A 235 12.21 -0.25 1.34
CA ASP A 235 11.36 -0.58 0.20
C ASP A 235 10.52 -1.86 0.40
N CYS A 236 10.89 -2.78 1.30
CA CYS A 236 10.02 -3.89 1.70
C CYS A 236 9.22 -3.59 2.97
N ALA A 237 9.90 -3.39 4.11
CA ALA A 237 9.22 -3.28 5.40
C ALA A 237 8.35 -2.02 5.50
N GLY A 238 8.88 -0.87 5.07
CA GLY A 238 8.17 0.41 5.06
C GLY A 238 6.95 0.37 4.14
N ARG A 239 7.07 -0.21 2.94
CA ARG A 239 5.96 -0.36 1.98
C ARG A 239 4.86 -1.29 2.47
N GLY A 240 5.23 -2.40 3.12
CA GLY A 240 4.26 -3.28 3.74
C GLY A 240 3.42 -2.58 4.81
N ALA A 241 4.04 -1.71 5.63
CA ALA A 241 3.34 -0.91 6.63
C ALA A 241 2.47 0.20 6.00
N ASP A 242 2.96 0.89 4.98
CA ASP A 242 2.26 1.93 4.21
C ASP A 242 0.95 1.40 3.61
N LEU A 243 1.01 0.28 2.89
CA LEU A 243 -0.22 -0.27 2.31
C LEU A 243 -1.13 -0.92 3.35
N PHE A 244 -0.57 -1.49 4.43
CA PHE A 244 -1.38 -2.01 5.53
C PHE A 244 -2.25 -0.91 6.14
N GLU A 245 -1.65 0.26 6.40
CA GLU A 245 -2.35 1.47 6.81
C GLU A 245 -3.50 1.81 5.88
N SER A 246 -3.22 1.95 4.58
CA SER A 246 -4.24 2.42 3.63
C SER A 246 -5.41 1.45 3.63
N THR A 247 -5.13 0.15 3.54
CA THR A 247 -6.18 -0.87 3.55
C THR A 247 -7.04 -0.82 4.82
N ALA A 248 -6.43 -0.59 5.99
CA ALA A 248 -7.14 -0.56 7.26
C ALA A 248 -8.01 0.69 7.39
N ALA A 249 -7.46 1.86 7.08
CA ALA A 249 -8.17 3.13 7.14
C ALA A 249 -9.32 3.19 6.13
N GLU A 250 -9.10 2.70 4.90
CA GLU A 250 -10.10 2.70 3.84
C GLU A 250 -11.24 1.72 4.13
N ASN A 251 -10.93 0.53 4.68
CA ASN A 251 -11.95 -0.41 5.13
C ASN A 251 -12.86 0.25 6.17
N ILE A 252 -12.27 0.86 7.22
CA ILE A 252 -13.04 1.50 8.30
C ILE A 252 -13.82 2.72 7.78
N GLY A 253 -13.20 3.58 6.96
CA GLY A 253 -13.87 4.74 6.38
C GLY A 253 -15.07 4.36 5.49
N ALA A 254 -14.94 3.30 4.70
CA ALA A 254 -16.04 2.79 3.90
C ALA A 254 -17.13 2.11 4.76
N MET A 255 -16.76 1.44 5.86
CA MET A 255 -17.72 0.94 6.84
C MET A 255 -18.53 2.08 7.48
N ILE A 256 -17.87 3.17 7.86
CA ILE A 256 -18.51 4.38 8.42
C ILE A 256 -19.52 4.97 7.44
N LEU A 257 -19.16 5.15 6.16
CA LEU A 257 -20.16 5.59 5.17
C LEU A 257 -21.27 4.56 4.96
N GLY A 258 -20.97 3.26 5.07
CA GLY A 258 -21.98 2.21 5.03
C GLY A 258 -23.04 2.34 6.13
N VAL A 259 -22.70 2.92 7.29
CA VAL A 259 -23.67 3.19 8.37
C VAL A 259 -24.71 4.23 7.94
N SER A 260 -24.32 5.24 7.15
CA SER A 260 -25.27 6.25 6.64
C SER A 260 -26.36 5.65 5.74
N LEU A 261 -26.08 4.50 5.12
CA LEU A 261 -27.00 3.77 4.25
C LEU A 261 -27.66 2.56 4.93
N PHE A 262 -27.53 2.45 6.26
CA PHE A 262 -28.15 1.39 7.04
C PHE A 262 -29.67 1.26 6.81
N PRO A 263 -30.47 2.33 6.63
CA PRO A 263 -31.90 2.20 6.36
C PRO A 263 -32.25 1.37 5.10
N TYR A 264 -31.33 1.29 4.13
CA TYR A 264 -31.53 0.60 2.86
C TYR A 264 -30.90 -0.79 2.82
N PHE A 265 -29.70 -0.95 3.38
CA PHE A 265 -28.90 -2.18 3.28
C PHE A 265 -28.68 -2.90 4.62
N GLY A 266 -29.05 -2.26 5.73
CA GLY A 266 -28.73 -2.74 7.07
C GLY A 266 -27.23 -2.96 7.26
N LEU A 267 -26.87 -4.01 8.00
CA LEU A 267 -25.47 -4.38 8.24
C LEU A 267 -24.73 -4.84 6.97
N GLN A 268 -25.44 -5.17 5.89
CA GLN A 268 -24.81 -5.59 4.65
C GLN A 268 -24.03 -4.43 4.01
N GLY A 269 -24.57 -3.21 4.05
CA GLY A 269 -23.89 -2.01 3.56
C GLY A 269 -22.63 -1.69 4.38
N VAL A 270 -22.69 -1.85 5.70
CA VAL A 270 -21.55 -1.65 6.61
C VAL A 270 -20.45 -2.66 6.32
N LEU A 271 -20.78 -3.94 6.11
CA LEU A 271 -19.79 -5.01 5.94
C LEU A 271 -19.32 -5.23 4.49
N PHE A 272 -19.96 -4.57 3.52
CA PHE A 272 -19.62 -4.65 2.10
C PHE A 272 -18.13 -4.44 1.78
N PRO A 273 -17.44 -3.42 2.32
CA PRO A 273 -16.02 -3.18 2.03
C PRO A 273 -15.14 -4.40 2.32
N LEU A 274 -15.38 -5.07 3.46
CA LEU A 274 -14.61 -6.24 3.88
C LEU A 274 -14.83 -7.45 2.96
N ILE A 275 -16.06 -7.66 2.49
CA ILE A 275 -16.40 -8.74 1.57
C ILE A 275 -15.80 -8.48 0.18
N ALA A 276 -15.92 -7.26 -0.33
CA ALA A 276 -15.35 -6.86 -1.60
C ALA A 276 -13.82 -7.07 -1.62
N ARG A 277 -13.15 -6.71 -0.53
CA ARG A 277 -11.72 -6.94 -0.34
C ARG A 277 -11.35 -8.42 -0.29
N ALA A 278 -12.16 -9.25 0.38
CA ALA A 278 -11.95 -10.69 0.47
C ALA A 278 -11.98 -11.35 -0.92
N PHE A 279 -12.89 -10.94 -1.81
CA PHE A 279 -12.86 -11.40 -3.21
C PHE A 279 -11.58 -10.94 -3.94
N GLY A 280 -11.11 -9.73 -3.67
CA GLY A 280 -9.84 -9.21 -4.18
C GLY A 280 -8.63 -10.06 -3.80
N LEU A 281 -8.59 -10.61 -2.59
CA LEU A 281 -7.55 -11.56 -2.16
C LEU A 281 -7.56 -12.84 -3.01
N ILE A 282 -8.74 -13.43 -3.25
CA ILE A 282 -8.89 -14.62 -4.09
C ILE A 282 -8.40 -14.33 -5.51
N ALA A 283 -8.83 -13.20 -6.09
CA ALA A 283 -8.42 -12.76 -7.42
C ALA A 283 -6.90 -12.55 -7.52
N SER A 284 -6.29 -11.99 -6.48
CA SER A 284 -4.84 -11.75 -6.41
C SER A 284 -4.06 -13.07 -6.34
N ILE A 285 -4.51 -14.03 -5.52
CA ILE A 285 -3.92 -15.37 -5.41
C ILE A 285 -3.88 -16.05 -6.78
N ILE A 286 -5.00 -16.04 -7.51
CA ILE A 286 -5.09 -16.67 -8.82
C ILE A 286 -4.17 -15.95 -9.82
N GLY A 287 -4.17 -14.61 -9.85
CA GLY A 287 -3.26 -13.86 -10.72
C GLY A 287 -1.80 -14.20 -10.47
N ILE A 288 -1.36 -14.21 -9.20
CA ILE A 288 0.04 -14.50 -8.82
C ILE A 288 0.48 -15.88 -9.32
N VAL A 289 -0.35 -16.91 -9.21
CA VAL A 289 0.05 -18.27 -9.62
C VAL A 289 0.13 -18.44 -11.15
N THR A 290 -0.56 -17.58 -11.92
CA THR A 290 -0.59 -17.63 -13.39
C THR A 290 0.61 -16.96 -14.07
N VAL A 291 1.41 -16.19 -13.32
CA VAL A 291 2.58 -15.50 -13.87
C VAL A 291 3.65 -16.49 -14.32
N LYS A 292 4.07 -16.32 -15.58
CA LYS A 292 5.13 -17.07 -16.24
C LYS A 292 5.74 -16.23 -17.36
N THR A 293 7.03 -16.35 -17.60
CA THR A 293 7.69 -15.74 -18.75
C THR A 293 8.53 -16.78 -19.49
N GLU A 294 8.91 -16.47 -20.73
CA GLU A 294 9.92 -17.20 -21.49
C GLU A 294 11.30 -16.58 -21.22
N GLU A 295 12.39 -17.31 -21.46
CA GLU A 295 13.75 -16.83 -21.15
C GLU A 295 14.12 -15.52 -21.88
N THR A 296 13.57 -15.32 -23.08
CA THR A 296 13.73 -14.08 -23.87
C THR A 296 12.57 -13.10 -23.73
N GLY A 297 11.47 -13.50 -23.07
CA GLY A 297 10.27 -12.69 -22.92
C GLY A 297 10.46 -11.52 -21.96
N ASP A 298 9.63 -10.48 -22.07
CA ASP A 298 9.61 -9.34 -21.15
C ASP A 298 8.96 -9.76 -19.81
N PRO A 299 9.67 -9.68 -18.67
CA PRO A 299 9.08 -9.97 -17.36
C PRO A 299 7.89 -9.05 -17.04
N MET A 300 7.87 -7.81 -17.54
CA MET A 300 6.77 -6.87 -17.29
C MET A 300 5.47 -7.35 -17.95
N ASP A 301 5.52 -7.91 -19.15
CA ASP A 301 4.35 -8.48 -19.84
C ASP A 301 3.76 -9.66 -19.06
N ALA A 302 4.62 -10.45 -18.41
CA ALA A 302 4.19 -11.55 -17.55
C ALA A 302 3.46 -11.04 -16.29
N LEU A 303 3.95 -9.98 -15.66
CA LEU A 303 3.31 -9.31 -14.52
C LEU A 303 1.98 -8.65 -14.93
N ASN A 304 1.96 -7.94 -16.06
CA ASN A 304 0.75 -7.33 -16.60
C ASN A 304 -0.35 -8.36 -16.87
N ARG A 305 0.00 -9.51 -17.45
CA ARG A 305 -0.97 -10.58 -17.70
C ARG A 305 -1.57 -11.15 -16.41
N GLY A 306 -0.74 -11.35 -15.38
CA GLY A 306 -1.25 -11.79 -14.08
C GLY A 306 -2.17 -10.74 -13.45
N TYR A 307 -1.82 -9.45 -13.59
CA TYR A 307 -2.65 -8.35 -13.13
C TYR A 307 -3.99 -8.27 -13.87
N TYR A 308 -4.03 -8.45 -15.20
CA TYR A 308 -5.29 -8.48 -15.97
C TYR A 308 -6.22 -9.59 -15.50
N ILE A 309 -5.68 -10.79 -15.21
CA ILE A 309 -6.44 -11.90 -14.65
C ILE A 309 -7.01 -11.52 -13.29
N THR A 310 -6.20 -10.92 -12.42
CA THR A 310 -6.67 -10.41 -11.11
C THR A 310 -7.77 -9.37 -11.28
N SER A 311 -7.64 -8.41 -12.20
CA SER A 311 -8.66 -7.38 -12.43
C SER A 311 -9.99 -7.96 -12.93
N ILE A 312 -9.96 -8.90 -13.86
CA ILE A 312 -11.18 -9.57 -14.36
C ILE A 312 -11.86 -10.36 -13.24
N LEU A 313 -11.09 -11.11 -12.45
CA LEU A 313 -11.63 -11.87 -11.32
C LEU A 313 -12.14 -10.96 -10.20
N ALA A 314 -11.50 -9.80 -9.98
CA ALA A 314 -11.97 -8.80 -9.05
C ALA A 314 -13.31 -8.22 -9.52
N ILE A 315 -13.49 -7.93 -10.82
CA ILE A 315 -14.78 -7.49 -11.38
C ILE A 315 -15.87 -8.53 -11.10
N VAL A 316 -15.60 -9.82 -11.34
CA VAL A 316 -16.54 -10.91 -11.04
C VAL A 316 -16.86 -10.97 -9.54
N GLY A 317 -15.84 -10.83 -8.68
CA GLY A 317 -16.00 -10.75 -7.23
C GLY A 317 -16.86 -9.57 -6.78
N PHE A 318 -16.66 -8.39 -7.37
CA PHE A 318 -17.46 -7.20 -7.13
C PHE A 318 -18.91 -7.37 -7.57
N PHE A 319 -19.15 -8.01 -8.72
CA PHE A 319 -20.50 -8.34 -9.17
C PHE A 319 -21.23 -9.21 -8.14
N ILE A 320 -20.57 -10.25 -7.64
CA ILE A 320 -21.14 -11.14 -6.61
C ILE A 320 -21.37 -10.37 -5.30
N ALA A 321 -20.38 -9.61 -4.82
CA ALA A 321 -20.46 -8.87 -3.56
C ALA A 321 -21.58 -7.82 -3.56
N THR A 322 -21.67 -7.02 -4.63
CA THR A 322 -22.70 -5.98 -4.76
C THR A 322 -24.09 -6.60 -4.90
N ARG A 323 -24.24 -7.65 -5.71
CA ARG A 323 -25.53 -8.35 -5.82
C ARG A 323 -25.96 -8.99 -4.50
N TRP A 324 -25.02 -9.52 -3.72
CA TRP A 324 -25.31 -10.18 -2.45
C TRP A 324 -25.62 -9.18 -1.32
N LEU A 325 -24.87 -8.08 -1.19
CA LEU A 325 -24.94 -7.18 -0.02
C LEU A 325 -25.64 -5.85 -0.28
N LEU A 326 -25.78 -5.42 -1.53
CA LEU A 326 -26.34 -4.10 -1.88
C LEU A 326 -27.66 -4.22 -2.64
N THR A 327 -28.35 -5.36 -2.53
CA THR A 327 -29.72 -5.50 -3.01
C THR A 327 -30.68 -5.00 -1.94
N VAL A 328 -31.53 -4.03 -2.28
CA VAL A 328 -32.58 -3.52 -1.38
C VAL A 328 -33.82 -4.41 -1.40
N ASP A 329 -34.61 -4.36 -0.33
CA ASP A 329 -35.96 -4.90 -0.33
C ASP A 329 -36.87 -4.00 -1.18
N THR A 330 -37.26 -4.49 -2.35
CA THR A 330 -38.06 -3.75 -3.33
C THR A 330 -39.50 -3.50 -2.87
N THR A 331 -39.96 -4.17 -1.81
CA THR A 331 -41.29 -3.90 -1.23
C THR A 331 -41.30 -2.63 -0.40
N SER A 332 -40.18 -2.29 0.24
CA SER A 332 -40.02 -1.09 1.06
C SER A 332 -39.41 0.09 0.30
N HIS A 333 -38.51 -0.18 -0.65
CA HIS A 333 -37.76 0.85 -1.40
C HIS A 333 -37.71 0.52 -2.90
N PRO A 334 -38.85 0.59 -3.63
CA PRO A 334 -38.92 0.25 -5.05
C PRO A 334 -38.01 1.13 -5.93
N GLU A 335 -37.78 2.38 -5.54
CA GLU A 335 -36.91 3.33 -6.22
C GLU A 335 -35.44 2.90 -6.27
N ALA A 336 -34.99 2.12 -5.28
CA ALA A 336 -33.62 1.67 -5.14
C ALA A 336 -33.38 0.24 -5.67
N ALA A 337 -34.34 -0.35 -6.40
CA ALA A 337 -34.26 -1.74 -6.86
C ALA A 337 -33.01 -2.08 -7.70
N SER A 338 -32.46 -1.07 -8.39
CA SER A 338 -31.27 -1.19 -9.23
C SER A 338 -29.97 -0.74 -8.56
N ALA A 339 -30.01 -0.37 -7.27
CA ALA A 339 -28.89 0.20 -6.54
C ALA A 339 -27.62 -0.68 -6.59
N TRP A 340 -27.77 -1.99 -6.42
CA TRP A 340 -26.65 -2.94 -6.48
C TRP A 340 -25.85 -2.83 -7.79
N PHE A 341 -26.53 -2.60 -8.93
CA PHE A 341 -25.90 -2.51 -10.23
C PHE A 341 -25.15 -1.18 -10.40
N TYR A 342 -25.71 -0.07 -9.92
CA TYR A 342 -24.99 1.21 -9.90
C TYR A 342 -23.73 1.16 -9.04
N PHE A 343 -23.80 0.53 -7.86
CA PHE A 343 -22.60 0.32 -7.04
C PHE A 343 -21.61 -0.66 -7.67
N PHE A 344 -22.07 -1.68 -8.39
CA PHE A 344 -21.20 -2.52 -9.20
C PHE A 344 -20.42 -1.70 -10.24
N LEU A 345 -21.10 -0.81 -10.97
CA LEU A 345 -20.44 0.09 -11.93
C LEU A 345 -19.43 1.03 -11.23
N CYS A 346 -19.73 1.52 -10.03
CA CYS A 346 -18.77 2.28 -9.23
C CYS A 346 -17.51 1.45 -8.92
N GLY A 347 -17.67 0.19 -8.51
CA GLY A 347 -16.54 -0.72 -8.28
C GLY A 347 -15.71 -0.98 -9.55
N VAL A 348 -16.36 -1.13 -10.70
CA VAL A 348 -15.70 -1.28 -12.00
C VAL A 348 -14.90 -0.02 -12.36
N ILE A 349 -15.42 1.18 -12.09
CA ILE A 349 -14.67 2.44 -12.26
C ILE A 349 -13.40 2.43 -11.40
N GLY A 350 -13.49 1.95 -10.17
CA GLY A 350 -12.33 1.75 -9.29
C GLY A 350 -11.26 0.85 -9.90
N ILE A 351 -11.67 -0.32 -10.38
CA ILE A 351 -10.74 -1.29 -11.02
C ILE A 351 -10.15 -0.70 -12.31
N ALA A 352 -10.96 -0.01 -13.12
CA ALA A 352 -10.49 0.67 -14.31
C ALA A 352 -9.49 1.79 -14.00
N THR A 353 -9.71 2.53 -12.90
CA THR A 353 -8.77 3.54 -12.38
C THR A 353 -7.44 2.90 -12.01
N SER A 354 -7.48 1.76 -11.32
CA SER A 354 -6.27 0.99 -11.01
C SER A 354 -5.50 0.58 -12.26
N GLN A 355 -6.21 0.07 -13.27
CA GLN A 355 -5.63 -0.31 -14.55
C GLN A 355 -5.04 0.88 -15.30
N ALA A 356 -5.70 2.05 -15.26
CA ALA A 356 -5.17 3.28 -15.84
C ALA A 356 -3.85 3.67 -15.16
N PHE A 357 -3.74 3.59 -13.83
CA PHE A 357 -2.48 3.87 -13.13
C PHE A 357 -1.36 2.90 -13.50
N VAL A 358 -1.65 1.63 -13.78
CA VAL A 358 -0.67 0.69 -14.33
C VAL A 358 -0.07 1.24 -15.63
N TYR A 359 -0.92 1.55 -16.61
CA TYR A 359 -0.45 2.05 -17.92
C TYR A 359 0.24 3.41 -17.85
N ILE A 360 -0.31 4.35 -17.09
CA ILE A 360 0.30 5.68 -16.94
C ILE A 360 1.66 5.53 -16.24
N THR A 361 1.84 4.57 -15.33
CA THR A 361 3.14 4.39 -14.64
C THR A 361 4.17 3.87 -15.59
N GLN A 362 3.82 2.79 -16.28
CA GLN A 362 4.66 2.22 -17.32
C GLN A 362 5.10 3.26 -18.34
N TYR A 363 4.19 4.10 -18.84
CA TYR A 363 4.55 5.16 -19.80
C TYR A 363 5.58 6.16 -19.27
N TYR A 364 5.51 6.54 -17.99
CA TYR A 364 6.41 7.53 -17.40
C TYR A 364 7.68 6.93 -16.78
N THR A 365 7.76 5.61 -16.59
CA THR A 365 8.89 4.99 -15.86
C THR A 365 9.60 3.86 -16.60
N GLU A 366 9.01 3.25 -17.64
CA GLU A 366 9.73 2.27 -18.45
C GLU A 366 10.62 2.94 -19.50
N TYR A 367 11.83 2.38 -19.67
CA TYR A 367 12.85 2.85 -20.61
C TYR A 367 12.42 2.80 -22.10
N LYS A 368 11.31 2.13 -22.42
CA LYS A 368 10.80 2.01 -23.79
C LYS A 368 10.01 3.24 -24.26
N TYR A 369 9.56 4.10 -23.36
CA TYR A 369 8.70 5.23 -23.70
C TYR A 369 9.41 6.59 -23.71
N ARG A 370 8.76 7.57 -24.34
CA ARG A 370 9.28 8.94 -24.55
C ARG A 370 9.82 9.60 -23.27
N PRO A 371 9.11 9.59 -22.12
CA PRO A 371 9.57 10.36 -20.95
C PRO A 371 10.95 9.92 -20.45
N VAL A 372 11.16 8.61 -20.26
CA VAL A 372 12.45 8.08 -19.80
C VAL A 372 13.54 8.25 -20.86
N ARG A 373 13.22 8.01 -22.14
CA ARG A 373 14.16 8.23 -23.24
C ARG A 373 14.64 9.67 -23.33
N SER A 374 13.74 10.64 -23.13
CA SER A 374 14.11 12.06 -23.14
C SER A 374 15.08 12.44 -22.01
N ILE A 375 14.95 11.81 -20.85
CA ILE A 375 15.89 12.01 -19.72
C ILE A 375 17.26 11.40 -20.05
N ALA A 376 17.26 10.20 -20.62
CA ALA A 376 18.49 9.53 -21.07
C ALA A 376 19.21 10.34 -22.18
N GLU A 377 18.47 10.85 -23.17
CA GLU A 377 18.99 11.73 -24.22
C GLU A 377 19.57 13.03 -23.62
N ALA A 378 18.87 13.64 -22.66
CA ALA A 378 19.35 14.84 -21.97
C ALA A 378 20.62 14.63 -21.14
N SER A 379 20.99 13.38 -20.86
CA SER A 379 22.25 13.04 -20.18
C SER A 379 23.47 13.24 -21.08
N GLN A 380 23.30 13.29 -22.41
CA GLN A 380 24.39 13.55 -23.36
C GLN A 380 24.99 14.96 -23.23
N THR A 381 24.21 15.92 -22.71
CA THR A 381 24.65 17.31 -22.47
C THR A 381 25.04 17.58 -21.00
N GLY A 382 25.03 16.54 -20.15
CA GLY A 382 25.52 16.57 -18.78
C GLY A 382 24.44 16.50 -17.68
N PRO A 383 24.85 16.47 -16.40
CA PRO A 383 23.93 16.27 -15.27
C PRO A 383 22.86 17.36 -15.12
N ALA A 384 23.19 18.62 -15.43
CA ALA A 384 22.26 19.74 -15.29
C ALA A 384 21.03 19.58 -16.21
N THR A 385 21.24 19.21 -17.47
CA THR A 385 20.15 18.99 -18.43
C THR A 385 19.33 17.75 -18.09
N ASN A 386 19.98 16.69 -17.61
CA ASN A 386 19.27 15.52 -17.08
C ASN A 386 18.32 15.92 -15.93
N ILE A 387 18.81 16.65 -14.91
CA ILE A 387 17.98 17.11 -13.78
C ILE A 387 16.82 17.99 -14.25
N ILE A 388 17.07 18.95 -15.16
CA ILE A 388 16.03 19.84 -15.68
C ILE A 388 14.91 19.05 -16.38
N VAL A 389 15.27 18.12 -17.27
CA VAL A 389 14.30 17.29 -18.00
C VAL A 389 13.59 16.33 -17.05
N GLY A 390 14.31 15.73 -16.09
CA GLY A 390 13.74 14.86 -15.07
C GLY A 390 12.70 15.56 -14.20
N ILE A 391 12.98 16.78 -13.74
CA ILE A 391 12.02 17.61 -12.98
C ILE A 391 10.80 17.94 -13.86
N ALA A 392 11.02 18.32 -15.12
CA ALA A 392 9.92 18.63 -16.04
C ALA A 392 8.99 17.42 -16.26
N VAL A 393 9.55 16.23 -16.51
CA VAL A 393 8.80 14.97 -16.62
C VAL A 393 8.08 14.63 -15.31
N GLY A 394 8.74 14.85 -14.16
CA GLY A 394 8.14 14.63 -12.84
C GLY A 394 6.92 15.52 -12.58
N LEU A 395 6.96 16.79 -12.99
CA LEU A 395 5.82 17.69 -12.92
C LEU A 395 4.72 17.30 -13.93
N GLU A 396 5.10 16.95 -15.16
CA GLU A 396 4.19 16.52 -16.23
C GLU A 396 3.38 15.27 -15.82
N CYS A 397 4.02 14.30 -15.18
CA CYS A 397 3.39 13.00 -14.87
C CYS A 397 2.24 13.10 -13.85
N THR A 398 2.01 14.26 -13.23
CA THR A 398 0.89 14.51 -12.32
C THR A 398 -0.44 14.76 -13.05
N ALA A 399 -0.39 15.25 -14.30
CA ALA A 399 -1.57 15.73 -15.01
C ALA A 399 -2.61 14.64 -15.27
N ILE A 400 -2.19 13.55 -15.93
CA ILE A 400 -3.11 12.45 -16.30
C ILE A 400 -3.67 11.73 -15.06
N PRO A 401 -2.86 11.37 -14.03
CA PRO A 401 -3.40 10.77 -12.81
C PRO A 401 -4.49 11.61 -12.14
N VAL A 402 -4.32 12.93 -12.04
CA VAL A 402 -5.35 13.81 -11.44
C VAL A 402 -6.64 13.82 -12.25
N ILE A 403 -6.54 13.83 -13.59
CA ILE A 403 -7.71 13.71 -14.48
C ILE A 403 -8.43 12.39 -14.23
N VAL A 404 -7.69 11.27 -14.17
CA VAL A 404 -8.25 9.94 -13.92
C VAL A 404 -8.96 9.88 -12.56
N ILE A 405 -8.36 10.41 -11.50
CA ILE A 405 -8.98 10.48 -10.17
C ILE A 405 -10.26 11.32 -10.21
N SER A 406 -10.21 12.48 -10.88
CA SER A 406 -11.36 13.39 -10.99
C SER A 406 -12.53 12.74 -11.73
N VAL A 407 -12.25 12.05 -12.84
CA VAL A 407 -13.25 11.27 -13.57
C VAL A 407 -13.81 10.15 -12.69
N ALA A 408 -12.96 9.43 -11.95
CA ALA A 408 -13.40 8.35 -11.07
C ALA A 408 -14.32 8.84 -9.95
N ILE A 409 -13.95 9.92 -9.25
CA ILE A 409 -14.77 10.54 -8.18
C ILE A 409 -16.10 11.01 -8.74
N ILE A 410 -16.09 11.80 -9.82
CA ILE A 410 -17.30 12.38 -10.40
C ILE A 410 -18.24 11.28 -10.92
N ALA A 411 -17.72 10.34 -11.70
CA ALA A 411 -18.53 9.28 -12.29
C ALA A 411 -19.14 8.37 -11.20
N SER A 412 -18.35 7.95 -10.21
CA SER A 412 -18.85 7.11 -9.11
C SER A 412 -19.82 7.86 -8.20
N TYR A 413 -19.61 9.16 -7.95
CA TYR A 413 -20.55 9.98 -7.19
C TYR A 413 -21.91 10.11 -7.88
N TYR A 414 -21.94 10.44 -9.17
CA TYR A 414 -23.19 10.55 -9.92
C TYR A 414 -23.89 9.20 -10.10
N LEU A 415 -23.15 8.11 -10.33
CA LEU A 415 -23.74 6.76 -10.37
C LEU A 415 -24.32 6.36 -9.00
N GLY A 416 -23.63 6.69 -7.90
CA GLY A 416 -24.15 6.48 -6.56
C GLY A 416 -25.45 7.24 -6.32
N ASN A 417 -25.56 8.49 -6.77
CA ASN A 417 -26.81 9.26 -6.67
C ASN A 417 -27.92 8.72 -7.60
N ALA A 418 -27.57 8.13 -8.75
CA ALA A 418 -28.51 7.48 -9.66
C ALA A 418 -29.02 6.12 -9.16
N SER A 419 -28.50 5.61 -8.04
CA SER A 419 -28.87 4.32 -7.46
C SER A 419 -30.32 4.23 -6.95
N GLY A 420 -30.99 5.39 -6.81
CA GLY A 420 -32.30 5.50 -6.16
C GLY A 420 -32.22 5.63 -4.63
N VAL A 421 -31.03 5.47 -4.04
CA VAL A 421 -30.78 5.72 -2.62
C VAL A 421 -30.42 7.20 -2.41
N PRO A 422 -31.17 7.96 -1.59
CA PRO A 422 -30.86 9.35 -1.27
C PRO A 422 -29.45 9.51 -0.70
N HIS A 423 -28.73 10.52 -1.20
CA HIS A 423 -27.38 10.90 -0.75
C HIS A 423 -26.31 9.79 -0.87
N ALA A 424 -26.54 8.75 -1.67
CA ALA A 424 -25.60 7.64 -1.80
C ALA A 424 -24.38 7.90 -2.72
N GLY A 425 -24.23 9.10 -3.27
CA GLY A 425 -23.08 9.48 -4.09
C GLY A 425 -21.74 9.29 -3.38
N LEU A 426 -21.65 9.67 -2.10
CA LEU A 426 -20.43 9.49 -1.30
C LEU A 426 -20.08 8.02 -1.13
N PHE A 427 -21.06 7.18 -0.84
CA PHE A 427 -20.86 5.73 -0.78
C PHE A 427 -20.46 5.17 -2.15
N GLY A 428 -20.99 5.69 -3.26
CA GLY A 428 -20.54 5.36 -4.61
C GLY A 428 -19.03 5.56 -4.79
N THR A 429 -18.49 6.69 -4.30
CA THR A 429 -17.03 6.93 -4.31
C THR A 429 -16.27 5.94 -3.43
N ALA A 430 -16.82 5.56 -2.26
CA ALA A 430 -16.21 4.53 -1.40
C ALA A 430 -16.17 3.16 -2.08
N VAL A 431 -17.24 2.79 -2.79
CA VAL A 431 -17.28 1.54 -3.56
C VAL A 431 -16.25 1.57 -4.70
N ALA A 432 -16.04 2.72 -5.35
CA ALA A 432 -14.97 2.88 -6.33
C ALA A 432 -13.58 2.75 -5.70
N THR A 433 -13.34 3.34 -4.52
CA THR A 433 -12.10 3.13 -3.75
C THR A 433 -11.89 1.65 -3.45
N MET A 434 -12.92 0.94 -2.99
CA MET A 434 -12.86 -0.51 -2.77
C MET A 434 -12.54 -1.27 -4.06
N GLY A 435 -13.12 -0.86 -5.18
CA GLY A 435 -12.84 -1.41 -6.51
C GLY A 435 -11.36 -1.29 -6.87
N MET A 436 -10.80 -0.09 -6.77
CA MET A 436 -9.37 0.14 -7.01
C MET A 436 -8.51 -0.74 -6.09
N LEU A 437 -8.87 -0.82 -4.81
CA LEU A 437 -8.18 -1.60 -3.81
C LEU A 437 -8.33 -3.11 -3.97
N GLY A 438 -9.34 -3.59 -4.69
CA GLY A 438 -9.58 -5.02 -4.92
C GLY A 438 -8.35 -5.77 -5.44
N THR A 439 -7.48 -5.10 -6.19
CA THR A 439 -6.25 -5.68 -6.75
C THR A 439 -4.98 -5.39 -5.93
N ALA A 440 -5.09 -4.77 -4.75
CA ALA A 440 -3.92 -4.28 -4.00
C ALA A 440 -2.93 -5.36 -3.59
N ALA A 441 -3.39 -6.58 -3.25
CA ALA A 441 -2.48 -7.66 -2.87
C ALA A 441 -1.57 -8.08 -4.04
N TYR A 442 -2.08 -8.02 -5.28
CA TYR A 442 -1.27 -8.24 -6.48
C TYR A 442 -0.31 -7.06 -6.74
N ILE A 443 -0.79 -5.82 -6.62
CA ILE A 443 0.06 -4.63 -6.76
C ILE A 443 1.22 -4.68 -5.75
N LEU A 444 0.95 -5.02 -4.49
CA LEU A 444 1.97 -5.14 -3.46
C LEU A 444 2.92 -6.32 -3.73
N ALA A 445 2.44 -7.41 -4.31
CA ALA A 445 3.33 -8.49 -4.76
C ALA A 445 4.34 -7.99 -5.81
N MET A 446 3.90 -7.13 -6.74
CA MET A 446 4.79 -6.47 -7.72
C MET A 446 5.70 -5.43 -7.08
N ASP A 447 5.24 -4.73 -6.04
CA ASP A 447 6.07 -3.77 -5.30
C ASP A 447 7.28 -4.46 -4.68
N THR A 448 7.01 -5.48 -3.85
CA THR A 448 8.04 -6.22 -3.14
C THR A 448 8.88 -7.08 -4.09
N PHE A 449 8.36 -7.42 -5.27
CA PHE A 449 9.16 -8.04 -6.33
C PHE A 449 10.40 -7.18 -6.68
N GLY A 450 10.26 -5.84 -6.74
CA GLY A 450 11.36 -4.95 -7.10
C GLY A 450 12.57 -5.04 -6.18
N PRO A 451 12.44 -4.74 -4.87
CA PRO A 451 13.56 -4.86 -3.93
C PRO A 451 14.14 -6.28 -3.83
N ILE A 452 13.33 -7.32 -4.05
CA ILE A 452 13.83 -8.71 -4.07
C ILE A 452 14.77 -8.93 -5.27
N THR A 453 14.43 -8.38 -6.43
CA THR A 453 15.25 -8.52 -7.65
C THR A 453 16.47 -7.61 -7.64
N ASP A 454 16.34 -6.44 -7.04
CA ASP A 454 17.42 -5.48 -6.77
C ASP A 454 18.53 -6.13 -5.94
N ASN A 455 18.15 -6.62 -4.75
CA ASN A 455 19.05 -7.39 -3.89
C ASN A 455 19.60 -8.66 -4.56
N ALA A 456 18.80 -9.32 -5.42
CA ALA A 456 19.30 -10.48 -6.15
C ALA A 456 20.43 -10.09 -7.11
N GLY A 457 20.34 -8.92 -7.77
CA GLY A 457 21.41 -8.33 -8.56
C GLY A 457 22.65 -8.05 -7.71
N GLY A 458 22.49 -7.35 -6.58
CA GLY A 458 23.61 -7.06 -5.68
C GLY A 458 24.32 -8.31 -5.17
N ILE A 459 23.57 -9.35 -4.79
CA ILE A 459 24.16 -10.65 -4.39
C ILE A 459 24.92 -11.30 -5.55
N VAL A 460 24.39 -11.25 -6.77
CA VAL A 460 25.04 -11.81 -7.98
C VAL A 460 26.37 -11.11 -8.26
N GLU A 461 26.41 -9.78 -8.16
CA GLU A 461 27.61 -8.98 -8.41
C GLU A 461 28.66 -9.17 -7.31
N MET A 462 28.26 -9.02 -6.05
CA MET A 462 29.14 -9.18 -4.89
C MET A 462 29.73 -10.59 -4.79
N SER A 463 29.01 -11.62 -5.27
CA SER A 463 29.50 -13.00 -5.31
C SER A 463 30.24 -13.36 -6.60
N GLN A 464 30.56 -12.36 -7.43
CA GLN A 464 31.34 -12.49 -8.67
C GLN A 464 30.80 -13.57 -9.61
N GLN A 465 29.47 -13.64 -9.75
CA GLN A 465 28.86 -14.56 -10.71
C GLN A 465 29.10 -14.10 -12.15
N PRO A 466 28.96 -14.99 -13.16
CA PRO A 466 29.15 -14.62 -14.56
C PRO A 466 28.22 -13.48 -15.01
N GLU A 467 28.71 -12.62 -15.91
CA GLU A 467 27.98 -11.44 -16.42
C GLU A 467 26.61 -11.79 -17.02
N GLU A 468 26.46 -12.98 -17.63
CA GLU A 468 25.16 -13.45 -18.14
C GLU A 468 24.07 -13.52 -17.05
N VAL A 469 24.47 -13.85 -15.81
CA VAL A 469 23.57 -13.91 -14.65
C VAL A 469 23.18 -12.50 -14.22
N ARG A 470 24.14 -11.55 -14.19
CA ARG A 470 23.86 -10.14 -13.89
C ARG A 470 22.92 -9.51 -14.92
N ARG A 471 23.10 -9.79 -16.21
CA ARG A 471 22.16 -9.34 -17.26
C ARG A 471 20.73 -9.86 -17.04
N LYS A 472 20.56 -11.06 -16.48
CA LYS A 472 19.22 -11.59 -16.13
C LYS A 472 18.63 -10.85 -14.92
N THR A 473 19.44 -10.54 -13.90
CA THR A 473 18.96 -9.75 -12.75
C THR A 473 18.66 -8.31 -13.12
N ASP A 474 19.48 -7.66 -13.94
CA ASP A 474 19.24 -6.28 -14.39
C ASP A 474 17.92 -6.14 -15.15
N ARG A 475 17.56 -7.16 -15.95
CA ARG A 475 16.25 -7.21 -16.61
C ARG A 475 15.10 -7.32 -15.61
N LEU A 476 15.26 -8.08 -14.54
CA LEU A 476 14.24 -8.18 -13.49
C LEU A 476 14.17 -6.90 -12.66
N ASP A 477 15.31 -6.30 -12.33
CA ASP A 477 15.37 -5.06 -11.56
C ASP A 477 14.82 -3.85 -12.33
N ALA A 478 15.10 -3.73 -13.62
CA ALA A 478 14.48 -2.68 -14.46
C ALA A 478 12.94 -2.75 -14.45
N VAL A 479 12.40 -3.98 -14.43
CA VAL A 479 10.96 -4.21 -14.25
C VAL A 479 10.54 -3.88 -12.82
N GLY A 480 11.33 -4.27 -11.83
CA GLY A 480 11.18 -3.92 -10.41
C GLY A 480 11.08 -2.42 -10.15
N ASN A 481 11.88 -1.60 -10.82
CA ASN A 481 11.85 -0.15 -10.70
C ASN A 481 10.52 0.45 -11.21
N THR A 482 9.97 -0.13 -12.27
CA THR A 482 8.64 0.24 -12.78
C THR A 482 7.53 -0.19 -11.82
N THR A 483 7.64 -1.38 -11.21
CA THR A 483 6.64 -1.85 -10.25
C THR A 483 6.69 -1.09 -8.92
N LYS A 484 7.89 -0.73 -8.43
CA LYS A 484 8.09 0.18 -7.27
C LYS A 484 7.38 1.52 -7.53
N ALA A 485 7.52 2.10 -8.72
CA ALA A 485 6.85 3.36 -9.08
C ALA A 485 5.34 3.20 -9.22
N LEU A 486 4.87 2.08 -9.77
CA LEU A 486 3.46 1.76 -9.91
C LEU A 486 2.77 1.77 -8.54
N THR A 487 3.36 1.11 -7.56
CA THR A 487 2.79 1.04 -6.21
C THR A 487 2.73 2.40 -5.54
N LYS A 488 3.77 3.23 -5.70
CA LYS A 488 3.76 4.62 -5.20
C LYS A 488 2.59 5.40 -5.79
N ARG A 489 2.35 5.29 -7.10
CA ARG A 489 1.20 5.94 -7.74
C ARG A 489 -0.13 5.36 -7.28
N TYR A 490 -0.20 4.05 -7.15
CA TYR A 490 -1.38 3.35 -6.67
C TYR A 490 -1.75 3.80 -5.25
N ALA A 491 -0.77 3.88 -4.34
CA ALA A 491 -0.95 4.38 -2.98
C ALA A 491 -1.44 5.84 -2.98
N ILE A 492 -0.82 6.72 -3.78
CA ILE A 492 -1.26 8.13 -3.90
C ILE A 492 -2.69 8.24 -4.47
N GLY A 493 -3.00 7.47 -5.52
CA GLY A 493 -4.32 7.47 -6.12
C GLY A 493 -5.40 6.94 -5.18
N SER A 494 -5.08 5.89 -4.42
CA SER A 494 -5.96 5.36 -3.38
C SER A 494 -6.14 6.37 -2.25
N ALA A 495 -5.06 6.96 -1.76
CA ALA A 495 -5.07 8.00 -0.74
C ALA A 495 -5.88 9.23 -1.17
N ALA A 496 -5.87 9.61 -2.45
CA ALA A 496 -6.68 10.73 -2.95
C ALA A 496 -8.19 10.40 -2.92
N LEU A 497 -8.57 9.19 -3.35
CA LEU A 497 -9.95 8.71 -3.24
C LEU A 497 -10.38 8.54 -1.77
N ALA A 498 -9.47 8.02 -0.94
CA ALA A 498 -9.65 7.82 0.49
C ALA A 498 -9.72 9.16 1.25
N ALA A 499 -8.98 10.18 0.84
CA ALA A 499 -9.02 11.49 1.46
C ALA A 499 -10.41 12.12 1.27
N PHE A 500 -11.02 11.99 0.09
CA PHE A 500 -12.39 12.43 -0.14
C PHE A 500 -13.40 11.66 0.74
N LEU A 501 -13.23 10.34 0.84
CA LEU A 501 -14.00 9.44 1.72
C LEU A 501 -13.91 9.83 3.19
N LEU A 502 -12.69 9.94 3.73
CA LEU A 502 -12.41 10.25 5.13
C LEU A 502 -12.80 11.68 5.48
N PHE A 503 -12.64 12.62 4.55
CA PHE A 503 -13.11 13.99 4.73
C PHE A 503 -14.63 14.06 4.81
N SER A 504 -15.33 13.25 4.01
CA SER A 504 -16.79 13.14 4.10
C SER A 504 -17.24 12.54 5.43
N ALA A 505 -16.61 11.44 5.85
CA ALA A 505 -16.85 10.84 7.17
C ALA A 505 -16.56 11.82 8.32
N TYR A 506 -15.52 12.65 8.19
CA TYR A 506 -15.21 13.72 9.14
C TYR A 506 -16.30 14.78 9.21
N LEU A 507 -16.86 15.22 8.06
CA LEU A 507 -17.97 16.18 8.04
C LEU A 507 -19.22 15.62 8.72
N ASP A 508 -19.52 14.33 8.49
CA ASP A 508 -20.61 13.65 9.17
C ASP A 508 -20.38 13.60 10.68
N GLU A 509 -19.17 13.26 11.14
CA GLU A 509 -18.84 13.29 12.57
C GLU A 509 -18.96 14.70 13.16
N VAL A 510 -18.47 15.73 12.47
CA VAL A 510 -18.62 17.13 12.92
C VAL A 510 -20.10 17.51 13.05
N ALA A 511 -20.96 17.03 12.15
CA ALA A 511 -22.40 17.26 12.25
C ALA A 511 -23.03 16.54 13.46
N HIS A 512 -22.52 15.38 13.86
CA HIS A 512 -23.00 14.65 15.04
C HIS A 512 -22.50 15.25 16.37
N TYR A 513 -21.26 15.77 16.40
CA TYR A 513 -20.65 16.31 17.62
C TYR A 513 -20.78 17.82 17.80
N GLY A 514 -21.10 18.55 16.74
CA GLY A 514 -21.09 20.01 16.72
C GLY A 514 -22.23 20.60 15.89
N SER A 515 -21.92 21.66 15.14
CA SER A 515 -22.87 22.28 14.22
C SER A 515 -22.76 21.64 12.85
N LYS A 516 -23.90 21.29 12.25
CA LYS A 516 -23.97 20.72 10.90
C LYS A 516 -23.33 21.69 9.91
N LEU A 517 -22.14 21.35 9.42
CA LEU A 517 -21.50 22.06 8.33
C LEU A 517 -22.18 21.64 7.03
N GLU A 518 -23.11 22.46 6.54
CA GLU A 518 -23.80 22.18 5.26
C GLU A 518 -22.84 22.13 4.08
N SER A 519 -21.74 22.91 4.12
CA SER A 519 -20.69 22.90 3.10
C SER A 519 -19.35 23.41 3.62
N VAL A 520 -18.28 22.91 3.02
CA VAL A 520 -16.92 23.43 3.19
C VAL A 520 -16.71 24.57 2.19
N ASN A 521 -17.07 25.78 2.60
CA ASN A 521 -16.99 26.95 1.75
C ASN A 521 -15.57 27.54 1.76
N ILE A 522 -14.83 27.34 0.66
CA ILE A 522 -13.47 27.87 0.48
C ILE A 522 -13.40 29.41 0.48
N ALA A 523 -14.52 30.11 0.30
CA ALA A 523 -14.57 31.57 0.41
C ALA A 523 -14.50 32.06 1.85
N LYS A 524 -14.64 31.19 2.86
CA LYS A 524 -14.41 31.54 4.27
C LYS A 524 -12.91 31.66 4.54
N PRO A 525 -12.42 32.77 5.13
CA PRO A 525 -11.00 32.97 5.40
C PRO A 525 -10.34 31.82 6.17
N GLU A 526 -11.03 31.23 7.14
CA GLU A 526 -10.51 30.14 7.97
C GLU A 526 -10.28 28.86 7.15
N VAL A 527 -11.19 28.54 6.24
CA VAL A 527 -11.09 27.38 5.35
C VAL A 527 -9.98 27.60 4.32
N PHE A 528 -9.91 28.80 3.74
CA PHE A 528 -8.86 29.16 2.78
C PHE A 528 -7.46 29.09 3.41
N VAL A 529 -7.29 29.68 4.59
CA VAL A 529 -6.04 29.63 5.36
C VAL A 529 -5.69 28.19 5.73
N GLY A 530 -6.67 27.39 6.17
CA GLY A 530 -6.48 25.97 6.44
C GLY A 530 -5.96 25.21 5.21
N GLY A 531 -6.52 25.48 4.02
CA GLY A 531 -6.06 24.92 2.76
C GLY A 531 -4.63 25.33 2.40
N LEU A 532 -4.28 26.62 2.56
CA LEU A 532 -2.92 27.12 2.32
C LEU A 532 -1.89 26.48 3.27
N LEU A 533 -2.20 26.39 4.56
CA LEU A 533 -1.33 25.74 5.54
C LEU A 533 -1.18 24.24 5.25
N GLY A 534 -2.27 23.56 4.85
CA GLY A 534 -2.24 22.17 4.42
C GLY A 534 -1.32 21.94 3.23
N ALA A 535 -1.42 22.78 2.18
CA ALA A 535 -0.54 22.71 1.03
C ALA A 535 0.94 22.98 1.40
N MET A 536 1.19 23.98 2.25
CA MET A 536 2.54 24.30 2.74
C MET A 536 3.18 23.13 3.50
N LEU A 537 2.41 22.40 4.32
CA LEU A 537 2.93 21.27 5.10
C LEU A 537 3.55 20.18 4.22
N VAL A 538 3.01 19.93 3.03
CA VAL A 538 3.58 18.96 2.07
C VAL A 538 5.00 19.35 1.68
N PHE A 539 5.21 20.61 1.26
CA PHE A 539 6.54 21.10 0.87
C PHE A 539 7.52 21.15 2.04
N LEU A 540 7.06 21.57 3.22
CA LEU A 540 7.89 21.62 4.41
C LEU A 540 8.36 20.21 4.81
N PHE A 541 7.45 19.24 4.80
CA PHE A 541 7.78 17.85 5.09
C PHE A 541 8.77 17.28 4.07
N SER A 542 8.55 17.50 2.77
CA SER A 542 9.49 17.08 1.72
C SER A 542 10.87 17.69 1.91
N ALA A 543 10.97 18.98 2.24
CA ALA A 543 12.25 19.65 2.47
C ALA A 543 13.02 19.06 3.67
N LEU A 544 12.31 18.70 4.74
CA LEU A 544 12.92 18.04 5.91
C LEU A 544 13.41 16.64 5.57
N ALA A 545 12.63 15.85 4.83
CA ALA A 545 13.00 14.50 4.41
C ALA A 545 14.22 14.50 3.46
N ILE A 546 14.21 15.35 2.43
CA ILE A 546 15.33 15.50 1.48
C ILE A 546 16.61 15.92 2.21
N ARG A 547 16.51 16.87 3.15
CA ARG A 547 17.66 17.32 3.94
C ARG A 547 18.21 16.22 4.84
N ALA A 548 17.36 15.37 5.41
CA ALA A 548 17.78 14.24 6.22
C ALA A 548 18.59 13.23 5.39
N VAL A 549 18.10 12.88 4.19
CA VAL A 549 18.83 12.02 3.24
C VAL A 549 20.17 12.65 2.86
N GLY A 550 20.19 13.92 2.44
CA GLY A 550 21.43 14.59 2.03
C GLY A 550 22.48 14.67 3.15
N LYS A 551 22.04 14.91 4.39
CA LYS A 551 22.95 14.90 5.55
C LYS A 551 23.51 13.49 5.81
N ALA A 552 22.68 12.46 5.72
CA ALA A 552 23.11 11.08 5.95
C ALA A 552 24.03 10.59 4.83
N ALA A 553 23.69 10.84 3.56
CA ALA A 553 24.52 10.52 2.40
C ALA A 553 25.90 11.16 2.50
N TYR A 554 25.99 12.42 2.94
CA TYR A 554 27.29 13.08 3.19
C TYR A 554 28.18 12.29 4.16
N TYR A 555 27.63 11.68 5.20
CA TYR A 555 28.40 10.84 6.13
C TYR A 555 28.74 9.44 5.58
N VAL A 556 28.04 8.98 4.53
CA VAL A 556 28.36 7.71 3.86
C VAL A 556 29.47 7.93 2.84
N ILE A 557 29.47 9.09 2.17
CA ILE A 557 30.48 9.47 1.16
C ILE A 557 31.85 9.73 1.79
N ASN A 558 31.90 10.39 2.96
CA ASN A 558 33.13 10.74 3.67
C ASN A 558 33.45 9.74 4.78
#